data_AF-A0A953ESB2-F1
#
_entry.id   AF-A0A953ESB2-F1
#
_cell.length_a   1.000
_cell.length_b   1.000
_cell.length_c   1.000
_cell.angle_alpha   90.00
_cell.angle_beta   90.00
_cell.angle_gamma   90.00
#
_symmetry.space_group_name_H-M   'P 1'
#
loop_
_entity.id
_entity.type
_entity.pdbx_description
1 polymer ?
#
loop_
_entity_poly.entity_id
_entity_poly.type
_entity_poly.pdbx_seq_one_letter_code
_entity_poly.pdbx_strand_id
1 'polypeptide(L)'
;MVVVVGLVLANACTFGTDADDRAAPLESAGLGGWVAEPLDWGPCEDVAGVECATLKVPLDWDAPQGTTTDLVLGRTRATGDRVGALLTNPGGPGGSGLQFLFAEPFGPDITSR
;
A
#
# COMPACT_ATOMS: atom_id res chain seq x y z
N MET A 1 25.36 -37.71 34.23
CA MET A 1 24.21 -37.15 34.97
C MET A 1 24.77 -36.12 35.94
N VAL A 2 24.74 -34.85 35.54
CA VAL A 2 25.11 -33.71 36.38
C VAL A 2 24.01 -32.68 36.16
N VAL A 3 23.29 -32.34 37.23
CA VAL A 3 22.29 -31.27 37.23
C VAL A 3 22.98 -30.05 37.81
N VAL A 4 23.14 -29.00 37.00
CA VAL A 4 23.61 -27.69 37.47
C VAL A 4 22.38 -26.82 37.69
N VAL A 5 22.13 -26.47 38.95
CA VAL A 5 21.10 -25.50 39.34
C VAL A 5 21.75 -24.12 39.34
N GLY A 6 21.39 -23.30 38.35
CA GLY A 6 21.81 -21.89 38.27
C GLY A 6 20.73 -20.97 38.83
N LEU A 7 21.11 -20.12 39.80
CA LEU A 7 20.30 -19.05 40.35
C LEU A 7 20.09 -17.96 39.29
N VAL A 8 18.84 -17.74 38.85
CA VAL A 8 18.47 -16.69 37.89
C VAL A 8 18.20 -15.38 38.63
N LEU A 9 19.02 -14.36 38.37
CA LEU A 9 18.69 -12.97 38.70
C LEU A 9 17.74 -12.46 37.61
N ALA A 10 16.52 -12.08 38.00
CA ALA A 10 15.49 -11.60 37.08
C ALA A 10 15.82 -10.18 36.58
N ASN A 11 16.48 -10.10 35.41
CA ASN A 11 16.33 -8.97 34.50
C ASN A 11 15.47 -9.46 33.34
N ALA A 12 14.16 -9.26 33.45
CA ALA A 12 13.21 -9.63 32.40
C ALA A 12 13.31 -8.64 31.23
N CYS A 13 14.18 -8.92 30.27
CA CYS A 13 13.99 -8.50 28.89
C CYS A 13 13.70 -9.75 28.06
N THR A 14 12.48 -10.27 28.20
CA THR A 14 11.91 -11.20 27.22
C THR A 14 11.64 -10.40 25.95
N PHE A 15 12.49 -10.56 24.94
CA PHE A 15 12.12 -10.22 23.57
C PHE A 15 11.13 -11.29 23.10
N GLY A 16 9.83 -10.98 23.20
CA GLY A 16 8.79 -11.80 22.61
C GLY A 16 8.97 -11.82 21.10
N THR A 17 9.22 -13.00 20.53
CA THR A 17 9.06 -13.25 19.10
C THR A 17 7.59 -13.52 18.83
N ASP A 18 6.76 -12.47 18.89
CA ASP A 18 5.43 -12.51 18.30
C ASP A 18 5.59 -12.14 16.82
N ALA A 19 5.88 -13.15 16.01
CA ALA A 19 5.72 -13.07 14.56
C ALA A 19 4.21 -13.13 14.25
N ASP A 20 3.51 -12.06 14.59
CA ASP A 20 2.16 -11.76 14.09
C ASP A 20 2.26 -10.41 13.36
N ASP A 21 2.91 -10.43 12.19
CA ASP A 21 2.87 -9.34 11.20
C ASP A 21 1.48 -9.27 10.54
N ARG A 22 0.40 -9.28 11.33
CA ARG A 22 -0.79 -8.59 10.89
C ARG A 22 -0.40 -7.12 10.94
N ALA A 23 -0.19 -6.52 9.78
CA ALA A 23 -0.06 -5.07 9.65
C ALA A 23 -1.12 -4.45 10.56
N ALA A 24 -0.68 -3.84 11.66
CA ALA A 24 -1.57 -3.07 12.52
C ALA A 24 -2.33 -2.12 11.59
N PRO A 25 -3.64 -1.89 11.80
CA PRO A 25 -4.33 -0.83 11.07
C PRO A 25 -3.43 0.40 11.14
N LEU A 26 -3.13 1.00 9.99
CA LEU A 26 -2.40 2.27 9.96
C LEU A 26 -3.22 3.22 10.83
N GLU A 27 -2.86 3.38 12.11
CA GLU A 27 -3.44 4.44 12.91
C GLU A 27 -3.15 5.71 12.14
N SER A 28 -4.20 6.44 11.85
CA SER A 28 -4.30 7.57 10.93
C SER A 28 -3.53 8.81 11.40
N ALA A 29 -2.41 8.61 12.11
CA ALA A 29 -1.54 9.65 12.61
C ALA A 29 -1.10 10.54 11.45
N GLY A 30 -1.74 11.70 11.32
CA GLY A 30 -1.48 12.69 10.28
C GLY A 30 -2.55 12.82 9.18
N LEU A 31 -3.61 11.99 9.15
CA LEU A 31 -4.70 12.13 8.16
C LEU A 31 -5.89 12.95 8.68
N GLY A 32 -5.80 13.49 9.90
CA GLY A 32 -6.83 14.35 10.50
C GLY A 32 -8.23 13.70 10.58
N GLY A 33 -8.27 12.36 10.72
CA GLY A 33 -9.52 11.59 10.75
C GLY A 33 -10.15 11.35 9.37
N TRP A 34 -9.49 11.72 8.26
CA TRP A 34 -9.87 11.24 6.94
C TRP A 34 -9.60 9.73 6.84
N VAL A 35 -10.54 9.02 6.23
CA VAL A 35 -10.47 7.58 5.96
C VAL A 35 -10.76 7.39 4.47
N ALA A 36 -9.87 6.66 3.79
CA ALA A 36 -10.07 6.31 2.39
C ALA A 36 -11.30 5.41 2.25
N GLU A 37 -12.20 5.77 1.34
CA GLU A 37 -13.26 4.87 0.91
C GLU A 37 -12.67 3.70 0.12
N PRO A 38 -13.27 2.50 0.17
CA PRO A 38 -12.88 1.39 -0.69
C PRO A 38 -12.92 1.81 -2.16
N LEU A 39 -11.88 1.44 -2.89
CA LEU A 39 -11.79 1.74 -4.32
C LEU A 39 -12.72 0.84 -5.13
N ASP A 40 -13.59 1.46 -5.92
CA ASP A 40 -14.40 0.78 -6.92
C ASP A 40 -13.58 0.62 -8.21
N TRP A 41 -13.02 -0.57 -8.41
CA TRP A 41 -12.18 -0.89 -9.56
C TRP A 41 -13.03 -1.40 -10.71
N GLY A 42 -12.88 -0.76 -11.88
CA GLY A 42 -13.50 -1.19 -13.13
C GLY A 42 -12.49 -1.25 -14.27
N PRO A 43 -12.90 -1.73 -15.45
CA PRO A 43 -12.07 -1.63 -16.64
C PRO A 43 -11.80 -0.15 -16.96
N CYS A 44 -10.59 0.18 -17.40
CA CYS A 44 -10.33 1.47 -18.03
C CYS A 44 -10.99 1.47 -19.43
N GLU A 45 -11.64 2.57 -19.82
CA GLU A 45 -12.43 2.66 -21.06
C GLU A 45 -11.60 2.39 -22.33
N ASP A 46 -10.37 2.90 -22.37
CA ASP A 46 -9.52 2.89 -23.57
C ASP A 46 -8.35 1.89 -23.53
N VAL A 47 -8.17 1.16 -22.43
CA VAL A 47 -6.98 0.31 -22.24
C VAL A 47 -7.36 -1.06 -21.68
N ALA A 48 -7.33 -2.06 -22.56
CA ALA A 48 -7.57 -3.44 -22.17
C ALA A 48 -6.51 -3.95 -21.19
N GLY A 49 -6.94 -4.76 -20.22
CA GLY A 49 -6.03 -5.37 -19.23
C GLY A 49 -5.61 -4.44 -18.08
N VAL A 50 -6.05 -3.18 -18.08
CA VAL A 50 -5.84 -2.24 -16.98
C VAL A 50 -7.18 -1.95 -16.29
N GLU A 51 -7.14 -1.95 -14.95
CA GLU A 51 -8.26 -1.52 -14.12
C GLU A 51 -8.03 -0.10 -13.61
N CYS A 52 -9.07 0.72 -13.64
CA CYS A 52 -9.07 2.09 -13.19
C CYS A 52 -9.99 2.24 -11.96
N ALA A 53 -9.63 3.15 -11.06
CA ALA A 53 -10.46 3.57 -9.94
C ALA A 53 -10.18 5.05 -9.62
N THR A 54 -11.09 5.66 -8.87
CA THR A 54 -10.92 7.04 -8.38
C THR A 54 -10.89 7.05 -6.86
N LEU A 55 -9.88 7.71 -6.30
CA LEU A 55 -9.78 7.99 -4.87
C LEU A 55 -10.08 9.47 -4.60
N LYS A 56 -11.06 9.74 -3.74
CA LYS A 56 -11.34 11.10 -3.27
C LYS A 56 -10.43 11.44 -2.10
N VAL A 57 -9.63 12.49 -2.22
CA VAL A 57 -8.73 12.96 -1.16
C VAL A 57 -9.08 14.40 -0.78
N PRO A 58 -8.82 14.83 0.47
CA PRO A 58 -9.01 16.22 0.84
C PRO A 58 -8.03 17.10 0.05
N LEU A 59 -8.51 18.25 -0.39
CA LEU A 59 -7.70 19.28 -1.01
C LEU A 59 -6.80 19.97 0.02
N ASP A 60 -7.27 20.07 1.26
CA ASP A 60 -6.58 20.63 2.41
C ASP A 60 -6.59 19.60 3.56
N TRP A 61 -5.43 19.11 3.96
CA TRP A 61 -5.30 18.09 5.00
C TRP A 61 -5.47 18.65 6.42
N ASP A 62 -5.39 19.97 6.61
CA ASP A 62 -5.77 20.64 7.87
C ASP A 62 -7.29 20.76 8.02
N ALA A 63 -8.03 20.64 6.89
CA ALA A 63 -9.48 20.58 6.82
C ALA A 63 -9.98 19.31 6.09
N PRO A 64 -9.72 18.10 6.64
CA PRO A 64 -9.89 16.82 5.94
C PRO A 64 -11.33 16.45 5.57
N GLN A 65 -12.33 17.08 6.19
CA GLN A 65 -13.74 16.94 5.85
C GLN A 65 -14.24 18.06 4.90
N GLY A 66 -13.33 18.90 4.41
CA GLY A 66 -13.60 20.00 3.49
C GLY A 66 -13.70 19.57 2.03
N THR A 67 -13.28 20.47 1.12
CA THR A 67 -13.30 20.21 -0.32
C THR A 67 -12.37 19.04 -0.68
N THR A 68 -12.83 18.16 -1.55
CA THR A 68 -12.04 17.03 -2.06
C THR A 68 -11.60 17.24 -3.49
N THR A 69 -10.56 16.53 -3.88
CA THR A 69 -10.16 16.33 -5.28
C THR A 69 -10.03 14.84 -5.59
N ASP A 70 -10.00 14.51 -6.88
CA ASP A 70 -9.97 13.13 -7.35
C ASP A 70 -8.54 12.75 -7.78
N LEU A 71 -8.04 11.65 -7.22
CA LEU A 71 -6.84 10.98 -7.70
C LEU A 71 -7.27 9.77 -8.52
N VAL A 72 -6.95 9.78 -9.81
CA VAL A 72 -7.22 8.66 -10.70
C VAL A 72 -6.09 7.65 -10.59
N LEU A 73 -6.46 6.39 -10.36
CA LEU A 73 -5.54 5.27 -10.18
C LEU A 73 -5.73 4.29 -11.35
N GLY A 74 -4.62 3.73 -11.82
CA GLY A 74 -4.61 2.59 -12.72
C GLY A 74 -3.82 1.45 -12.12
N ARG A 75 -4.23 0.21 -12.41
CA ARG A 75 -3.48 -0.99 -12.03
C ARG A 75 -3.57 -2.05 -13.11
N THR A 76 -2.45 -2.72 -13.34
CA THR A 76 -2.40 -4.02 -14.01
C THR A 76 -2.31 -5.09 -12.95
N ARG A 77 -3.12 -6.15 -13.05
CA ARG A 77 -3.06 -7.24 -12.08
C ARG A 77 -1.82 -8.11 -12.31
N ALA A 78 -1.26 -8.63 -11.22
CA ALA A 78 -0.27 -9.69 -11.27
C ALA A 78 -0.78 -10.86 -12.12
N THR A 79 0.10 -11.44 -12.92
CA THR A 79 -0.19 -12.62 -13.74
C THR A 79 0.13 -13.93 -13.01
N GLY A 80 0.93 -13.87 -11.93
CA GLY A 80 1.32 -15.01 -11.11
C GLY A 80 0.97 -14.81 -9.63
N ASP A 81 1.84 -15.31 -8.75
CA ASP A 81 1.63 -15.28 -7.30
C ASP A 81 1.86 -13.88 -6.75
N ARG A 82 0.75 -13.18 -6.46
CA ARG A 82 0.77 -11.80 -5.95
C ARG A 82 1.42 -11.69 -4.57
N VAL A 83 2.49 -10.92 -4.49
CA VAL A 83 3.13 -10.46 -3.24
C VAL A 83 2.42 -9.24 -2.67
N GLY A 84 2.05 -8.26 -3.51
CA GLY A 84 1.53 -6.99 -3.01
C GLY A 84 1.12 -5.99 -4.09
N ALA A 85 1.25 -4.70 -3.81
CA ALA A 85 1.08 -3.62 -4.78
C ALA A 85 2.41 -2.88 -4.95
N LEU A 86 2.80 -2.66 -6.20
CA LEU A 86 3.91 -1.78 -6.55
C LEU A 86 3.33 -0.40 -6.92
N LEU A 87 3.49 0.59 -6.04
CA LEU A 87 3.10 1.97 -6.33
C LEU A 87 4.23 2.69 -7.06
N THR A 88 3.89 3.37 -8.14
CA THR A 88 4.89 3.96 -9.05
C THR A 88 4.53 5.41 -9.35
N ASN A 89 5.54 6.28 -9.34
CA ASN A 89 5.43 7.64 -9.80
C ASN A 89 6.53 7.87 -10.85
N PRO A 90 6.20 8.05 -12.15
CA PRO A 90 7.19 8.15 -13.22
C PRO A 90 8.08 9.41 -13.14
N GLY A 91 7.75 10.37 -12.26
CA GLY A 91 8.46 11.64 -12.16
C GLY A 91 7.76 12.75 -12.96
N GLY A 92 8.52 13.78 -13.36
CA GLY A 92 7.95 15.03 -13.88
C GLY A 92 8.24 16.17 -12.91
N PRO A 93 7.28 16.84 -12.26
CA PRO A 93 5.83 16.57 -12.12
C PRO A 93 5.00 16.92 -13.35
N GLY A 94 3.68 16.66 -13.28
CA GLY A 94 2.71 16.95 -14.35
C GLY A 94 2.55 15.84 -15.40
N GLY A 95 3.41 14.82 -15.39
CA GLY A 95 3.24 13.61 -16.17
C GLY A 95 2.14 12.71 -15.60
N SER A 96 1.41 12.02 -16.48
CA SER A 96 0.35 11.10 -16.08
C SER A 96 0.91 9.73 -15.67
N GLY A 97 0.64 9.30 -14.44
CA GLY A 97 0.94 7.94 -13.98
C GLY A 97 0.17 6.86 -14.74
N LEU A 98 -1.05 7.16 -15.22
CA LEU A 98 -1.83 6.25 -16.06
C LEU A 98 -1.14 6.01 -17.40
N GLN A 99 -0.73 7.08 -18.08
CA GLN A 99 -0.04 6.96 -19.37
C GLN A 99 1.29 6.22 -19.23
N PHE A 100 2.00 6.42 -18.12
CA PHE A 100 3.19 5.63 -17.82
C PHE A 100 2.87 4.14 -17.68
N LEU A 101 1.80 3.78 -16.96
CA LEU A 101 1.37 2.39 -16.83
C LEU A 101 0.99 1.76 -18.18
N PHE A 102 0.32 2.52 -19.05
CA PHE A 102 -0.10 2.06 -20.38
C PHE A 102 1.07 1.77 -21.32
N ALA A 103 2.26 2.30 -21.02
CA ALA A 103 3.49 1.99 -21.75
C ALA A 103 4.13 0.66 -21.33
N GLU A 104 3.45 -0.13 -20.47
CA GLU A 104 3.89 -1.42 -19.96
C GLU A 104 5.34 -1.40 -19.42
N PRO A 105 5.64 -0.55 -18.44
CA PRO A 105 7.01 -0.21 -18.06
C PRO A 105 7.74 -1.32 -17.28
N PHE A 106 7.06 -2.43 -16.98
CA PHE A 106 7.57 -3.51 -16.13
C PHE A 106 7.64 -4.83 -16.88
N GLY A 107 8.80 -5.48 -16.80
CA GLY A 107 9.01 -6.82 -17.35
C GLY A 107 8.36 -7.95 -16.53
N PRO A 108 8.41 -9.19 -17.03
CA PRO A 108 7.77 -10.35 -16.41
C PRO A 108 8.29 -10.66 -15.00
N ASP A 109 9.53 -10.30 -14.68
CA ASP A 109 10.11 -10.47 -13.34
C ASP A 109 9.32 -9.72 -12.26
N ILE A 110 8.65 -8.63 -12.64
CA ILE A 110 7.77 -7.84 -11.77
C ILE A 110 6.31 -8.25 -11.96
N THR A 111 5.82 -8.38 -13.19
CA THR A 111 4.39 -8.61 -13.46
C THR A 111 3.91 -10.03 -13.13
N SER A 112 4.83 -10.98 -12.89
CA SER A 112 4.51 -12.33 -12.41
C SER A 112 4.45 -12.45 -10.88
N ARG A 113 4.62 -11.34 -10.15
CA ARG A 113 4.64 -11.24 -8.69
C ARG A 113 3.54 -10.35 -8.15
#